data_AF-A0A4U1JFF4-F1
#
_entry.id   AF-A0A4U1JFF4-F1
#
_cell.length_a   1.000
_cell.length_b   1.000
_cell.length_c   1.000
_cell.angle_alpha   90.00
_cell.angle_beta   90.00
_cell.angle_gamma   90.00
#
_symmetry.space_group_name_H-M   'P 1'
#
loop_
_entity.id
_entity.type
_entity.pdbx_description
1 polymer ?
#
loop_
_entity_poly.entity_id
_entity_poly.type
_entity_poly.pdbx_seq_one_letter_code
_entity_poly.pdbx_strand_id
1 'polypeptide(L)'
;MLTLRRGQQKAFEPLVEDALVERIFVFLRQRPEPEVHRLDDAHLRAAIRAGVAQGRSFGLTWQSSLGAFVGLSIVVGPRFHEHPAVRAILTDEAIPPDERIAALRDRLTEEEWREASDPEVMTR
;
A
#
# COMPACT_ATOMS: atom_id res chain seq x y z
N MET A 1 -21.87 -11.77 -26.43
CA MET A 1 -20.50 -11.23 -26.49
C MET A 1 -20.61 -9.74 -26.16
N LEU A 2 -20.21 -9.33 -24.96
CA LEU A 2 -20.38 -7.95 -24.48
C LEU A 2 -19.10 -7.14 -24.80
N THR A 3 -19.15 -6.39 -25.90
CA THR A 3 -18.06 -5.49 -26.31
C THR A 3 -18.21 -4.17 -25.56
N LEU A 4 -17.59 -4.04 -24.39
CA LEU A 4 -17.61 -2.79 -23.62
C LEU A 4 -16.81 -1.70 -24.34
N ARG A 5 -17.52 -0.69 -24.85
CA ARG A 5 -17.00 0.53 -25.47
C ARG A 5 -16.16 1.31 -24.44
N ARG A 6 -14.96 1.74 -24.84
CA ARG A 6 -13.98 2.57 -24.08
C ARG A 6 -14.57 3.80 -23.35
N GLY A 7 -15.76 4.28 -23.71
CA GLY A 7 -16.46 5.36 -23.02
C GLY A 7 -17.10 4.97 -21.68
N GLN A 8 -17.43 3.69 -21.47
CA GLN A 8 -17.99 3.21 -20.19
C GLN A 8 -16.91 2.94 -19.14
N GLN A 9 -15.66 2.63 -19.53
CA GLN A 9 -14.56 2.34 -18.61
C GLN A 9 -14.27 3.49 -17.62
N LYS A 10 -14.29 4.75 -18.07
CA LYS A 10 -13.98 5.91 -17.21
C LYS A 10 -15.04 6.19 -16.13
N ALA A 11 -16.29 5.81 -16.35
CA ALA A 11 -17.35 5.99 -15.35
C ALA A 11 -17.29 4.91 -14.24
N PHE A 12 -16.68 3.76 -14.53
CA PHE A 12 -16.50 2.67 -13.56
C PHE A 12 -15.22 2.81 -12.72
N GLU A 13 -14.21 3.53 -13.21
CA GLU A 13 -12.93 3.73 -12.50
C GLU A 13 -13.12 4.26 -11.06
N PRO A 14 -13.90 5.34 -10.80
CA PRO A 14 -14.12 5.82 -9.43
C PRO A 14 -14.86 4.80 -8.55
N LEU A 15 -15.84 4.09 -9.11
CA LEU A 15 -16.65 3.11 -8.38
C LEU A 15 -15.83 1.88 -7.98
N VAL A 16 -14.92 1.44 -8.85
CA VAL A 16 -13.99 0.34 -8.59
C VAL A 16 -12.96 0.75 -7.54
N GLU A 17 -12.47 1.98 -7.60
CA GLU A 17 -11.52 2.52 -6.62
C GLU A 17 -12.15 2.61 -5.23
N ASP A 18 -13.36 3.15 -5.12
CA ASP A 18 -14.08 3.26 -3.85
C ASP A 18 -14.35 1.87 -3.26
N ALA A 19 -14.76 0.90 -4.08
CA ALA A 19 -14.96 -0.47 -3.63
C ALA A 19 -13.64 -1.13 -3.14
N LEU A 20 -12.51 -0.84 -3.79
CA LEU A 20 -11.19 -1.31 -3.33
C LEU A 20 -10.82 -0.69 -1.99
N VAL A 21 -10.99 0.62 -1.85
CA VAL A 21 -10.73 1.36 -0.61
C VAL A 21 -11.55 0.79 0.53
N GLU A 22 -12.85 0.55 0.34
CA GLU A 22 -13.70 -0.01 1.39
C GLU A 22 -13.30 -1.45 1.76
N ARG A 23 -12.88 -2.28 0.80
CA ARG A 23 -12.38 -3.63 1.11
C ARG A 23 -11.10 -3.59 1.92
N ILE A 24 -10.16 -2.72 1.57
CA ILE A 24 -8.91 -2.53 2.32
C ILE A 24 -9.23 -1.94 3.70
N PHE A 25 -10.16 -0.99 3.81
CA PHE A 25 -10.61 -0.41 5.07
C PHE A 25 -11.14 -1.50 6.01
N VAL A 26 -12.08 -2.33 5.53
CA VAL A 26 -12.63 -3.44 6.33
C VAL A 26 -11.53 -4.42 6.73
N PHE A 27 -10.62 -4.76 5.81
CA PHE A 27 -9.49 -5.63 6.09
C PHE A 27 -8.59 -5.06 7.18
N LEU A 28 -8.19 -3.79 7.10
CA LEU A 28 -7.31 -3.15 8.08
C LEU A 28 -7.98 -2.99 9.44
N ARG A 29 -9.28 -2.66 9.49
CA ARG A 29 -10.03 -2.55 10.75
C ARG A 29 -10.15 -3.89 11.50
N GLN A 30 -10.01 -5.03 10.83
CA GLN A 30 -10.00 -6.34 11.47
C GLN A 30 -8.65 -6.71 12.09
N ARG A 31 -7.60 -5.95 11.80
CA ARG A 31 -6.26 -6.25 12.30
C ARG A 31 -6.00 -5.57 13.65
N PRO A 32 -5.09 -6.10 14.48
CA PRO A 32 -4.87 -5.62 15.84
C PRO A 32 -3.94 -4.40 15.94
N GLU A 33 -3.40 -3.86 14.84
CA GLU A 33 -2.40 -2.80 14.92
C GLU A 33 -3.01 -1.48 15.46
N PRO A 34 -2.48 -0.93 16.56
CA PRO A 34 -3.05 0.24 17.20
C PRO A 34 -2.98 1.50 16.32
N GLU A 35 -2.00 1.60 15.42
CA GLU A 35 -1.84 2.70 14.46
C GLU A 35 -3.06 2.83 13.55
N VAL A 36 -3.64 1.71 13.11
CA VAL A 36 -4.87 1.69 12.31
C VAL A 36 -6.06 2.17 13.13
N HIS A 37 -6.16 1.76 14.40
CA HIS A 37 -7.28 2.09 15.28
C HIS A 37 -7.23 3.51 15.84
N ARG A 38 -6.06 4.13 15.89
CA ARG A 38 -5.90 5.55 16.25
C ARG A 38 -6.46 6.51 15.21
N LEU A 39 -6.53 6.10 13.95
CA LEU A 39 -7.12 6.88 12.88
C LEU A 39 -8.65 6.75 12.92
N ASP A 40 -9.34 7.89 12.80
CA ASP A 40 -10.76 7.86 12.51
C ASP A 40 -11.02 7.35 11.07
N ASP A 41 -12.28 7.09 10.81
CA ASP A 41 -12.75 6.49 9.56
C ASP A 41 -12.45 7.31 8.31
N ALA A 42 -12.43 8.64 8.43
CA ALA A 42 -12.17 9.53 7.30
C ALA A 42 -10.67 9.58 7.00
N HIS A 43 -9.84 9.72 8.04
CA HIS A 43 -8.39 9.73 7.93
C HIS A 43 -7.85 8.38 7.46
N LEU A 44 -8.40 7.26 7.94
CA LEU A 44 -8.01 5.93 7.47
C LEU A 44 -8.32 5.74 5.98
N ARG A 45 -9.51 6.15 5.51
CA ARG A 45 -9.85 6.09 4.08
C ARG A 45 -8.94 6.97 3.22
N ALA A 46 -8.61 8.17 3.70
CA ALA A 46 -7.67 9.07 3.02
C ALA A 46 -6.27 8.43 2.92
N ALA A 47 -5.78 7.86 4.02
CA ALA A 47 -4.50 7.14 4.06
C ALA A 47 -4.50 5.93 3.11
N ILE A 48 -5.60 5.16 3.06
CA ILE A 48 -5.74 4.03 2.12
C ILE A 48 -5.67 4.51 0.67
N ARG A 49 -6.39 5.59 0.31
CA ARG A 49 -6.34 6.14 -1.06
C ARG A 49 -4.92 6.57 -1.44
N ALA A 50 -4.24 7.29 -0.56
CA ALA A 50 -2.86 7.71 -0.78
C ALA A 50 -1.91 6.50 -0.92
N GLY A 51 -2.04 5.52 -0.03
CA GLY A 51 -1.23 4.30 -0.05
C GLY A 51 -1.48 3.44 -1.28
N VAL A 52 -2.73 3.33 -1.75
CA VAL A 52 -3.08 2.60 -2.99
C VAL A 52 -2.47 3.29 -4.21
N ALA A 53 -2.60 4.62 -4.30
CA ALA A 53 -1.99 5.39 -5.38
C ALA A 53 -0.47 5.22 -5.40
N GLN A 54 0.17 5.27 -4.23
CA GLN A 54 1.61 5.06 -4.10
C GLN A 54 2.03 3.62 -4.44
N GLY A 55 1.31 2.62 -3.94
CA GLY A 55 1.57 1.21 -4.27
C GLY A 55 1.48 0.92 -5.76
N ARG A 56 0.50 1.54 -6.46
CA ARG A 56 0.41 1.43 -7.93
C ARG A 56 1.59 2.04 -8.67
N SER A 57 2.27 3.05 -8.12
CA SER A 57 3.50 3.59 -8.72
C SER A 57 4.64 2.57 -8.75
N PHE A 58 4.61 1.56 -7.88
CA PHE A 58 5.52 0.41 -7.89
C PHE A 58 5.02 -0.76 -8.74
N GLY A 59 3.89 -0.59 -9.45
CA GLY A 59 3.29 -1.62 -10.30
C GLY A 59 2.42 -2.63 -9.55
N LEU A 60 2.09 -2.41 -8.28
CA LEU A 60 1.20 -3.30 -7.52
C LEU A 60 -0.22 -3.22 -8.09
N THR A 61 -0.83 -4.37 -8.34
CA THR A 61 -2.17 -4.47 -8.94
C THR A 61 -3.14 -5.29 -8.09
N TRP A 62 -2.63 -6.22 -7.28
CA TRP A 62 -3.45 -7.11 -6.48
C TRP A 62 -3.92 -6.41 -5.21
N GLN A 63 -5.19 -6.63 -4.85
CA GLN A 63 -5.77 -6.07 -3.61
C GLN A 63 -4.97 -6.48 -2.37
N SER A 64 -4.46 -7.72 -2.32
CA SER A 64 -3.64 -8.19 -1.20
C SER A 64 -2.33 -7.43 -1.07
N SER A 65 -1.63 -7.20 -2.19
CA SER A 65 -0.34 -6.52 -2.20
C SER A 65 -0.50 -5.03 -1.92
N LEU A 66 -1.53 -4.39 -2.48
CA LEU A 66 -1.91 -3.02 -2.15
C LEU A 66 -2.33 -2.87 -0.68
N GLY A 67 -3.14 -3.79 -0.16
CA GLY A 67 -3.57 -3.78 1.24
C GLY A 67 -2.40 -3.94 2.21
N ALA A 68 -1.44 -4.81 1.90
CA ALA A 68 -0.23 -5.00 2.69
C ALA A 68 0.70 -3.77 2.61
N PHE A 69 0.89 -3.17 1.43
CA PHE A 69 1.63 -1.93 1.28
C PHE A 69 1.01 -0.78 2.11
N VAL A 70 -0.31 -0.62 2.03
CA VAL A 70 -1.04 0.39 2.80
C VAL A 70 -0.90 0.14 4.30
N GLY A 71 -1.03 -1.11 4.74
CA GLY A 71 -0.83 -1.49 6.14
C GLY A 71 0.56 -1.09 6.64
N LEU A 72 1.61 -1.39 5.87
CA LEU A 72 2.98 -0.96 6.19
C LEU A 72 3.11 0.57 6.23
N SER A 73 2.48 1.30 5.29
CA SER A 73 2.51 2.77 5.28
C SER A 73 1.85 3.42 6.52
N ILE A 74 0.92 2.71 7.17
CA ILE A 74 0.27 3.16 8.40
C ILE A 74 1.09 2.79 9.63
N VAL A 75 1.62 1.57 9.66
CA VAL A 75 2.33 1.01 10.83
C VAL A 75 3.76 1.52 10.93
N VAL A 76 4.50 1.48 9.83
CA VAL A 76 5.92 1.89 9.74
C VAL A 76 6.02 3.39 9.47
N GLY A 77 5.10 3.93 8.69
CA GLY A 77 5.02 5.35 8.35
C GLY A 77 4.87 5.58 6.85
N PRO A 78 4.30 6.72 6.44
CA PRO A 78 3.86 6.94 5.06
C PRO A 78 5.00 6.94 4.03
N ARG A 79 6.24 7.21 4.49
CA ARG A 79 7.46 7.30 3.67
C ARG A 79 8.37 6.07 3.77
N PHE A 80 7.95 4.97 4.42
CA PHE A 80 8.80 3.79 4.59
C PHE A 80 9.38 3.26 3.26
N HIS A 81 8.63 3.41 2.18
CA HIS A 81 8.99 3.00 0.82
C HIS A 81 10.12 3.83 0.19
N GLU A 82 10.52 4.94 0.82
CA GLU A 82 11.68 5.74 0.42
C GLU A 82 12.99 5.22 1.01
N HIS A 83 12.92 4.39 2.06
CA HIS A 83 14.10 3.78 2.65
C HIS A 83 14.88 2.99 1.58
N PRO A 84 16.20 3.16 1.43
CA PRO A 84 16.95 2.60 0.31
C PRO A 84 16.78 1.08 0.13
N ALA A 85 16.79 0.32 1.23
CA ALA A 85 16.59 -1.14 1.20
C ALA A 85 15.17 -1.53 0.76
N VAL A 86 14.15 -0.82 1.26
CA VAL A 86 12.75 -1.04 0.88
C VAL A 86 12.55 -0.71 -0.60
N ARG A 87 13.04 0.46 -1.02
CA ARG A 87 12.91 0.95 -2.39
C ARG A 87 13.58 -0.02 -3.37
N ALA A 88 14.78 -0.51 -3.05
CA ALA A 88 15.51 -1.45 -3.88
C ALA A 88 14.67 -2.69 -4.23
N ILE A 89 13.95 -3.26 -3.25
CA ILE A 89 13.07 -4.42 -3.46
C ILE A 89 11.79 -4.04 -4.21
N LEU A 90 11.17 -2.90 -3.87
CA LEU A 90 9.95 -2.43 -4.54
C LEU A 90 10.17 -2.07 -6.02
N THR A 91 11.40 -1.80 -6.43
CA THR A 91 11.78 -1.53 -7.82
C THR A 91 12.54 -2.67 -8.50
N ASP A 92 12.74 -3.81 -7.83
CA ASP A 92 13.48 -4.95 -8.40
C ASP A 92 12.69 -5.60 -9.54
N GLU A 93 13.15 -5.41 -10.78
CA GLU A 93 12.53 -5.95 -11.99
C GLU A 93 12.63 -7.48 -12.09
N ALA A 94 13.53 -8.12 -11.33
CA ALA A 94 13.60 -9.58 -11.27
C ALA A 94 12.45 -10.19 -10.45
N ILE A 95 11.73 -9.38 -9.67
CA ILE A 95 10.59 -9.80 -8.86
C ILE A 95 9.30 -9.28 -9.50
N PRO A 96 8.30 -10.14 -9.75
CA PRO A 96 6.97 -9.69 -10.16
C PRO A 96 6.40 -8.64 -9.19
N PRO A 97 5.78 -7.54 -9.66
CA PRO A 97 5.41 -6.42 -8.80
C PRO A 97 4.64 -6.82 -7.54
N ASP A 98 3.59 -7.62 -7.69
CA ASP A 98 2.73 -8.04 -6.58
C ASP A 98 3.43 -8.98 -5.57
N GLU A 99 4.57 -9.57 -5.92
CA GLU A 99 5.39 -10.41 -5.03
C GLU A 99 6.41 -9.60 -4.21
N ARG A 100 6.73 -8.37 -4.63
CA ARG A 100 7.73 -7.52 -3.96
C ARG A 100 7.39 -7.22 -2.51
N ILE A 101 6.10 -7.11 -2.19
CA ILE A 101 5.64 -6.87 -0.81
C ILE A 101 5.93 -8.06 0.10
N ALA A 102 5.77 -9.28 -0.38
CA ALA A 102 6.18 -10.46 0.37
C ALA A 102 7.70 -10.52 0.51
N ALA A 103 8.43 -10.17 -0.55
CA ALA A 103 9.88 -10.13 -0.55
C ALA A 103 10.46 -9.12 0.47
N LEU A 104 9.76 -8.03 0.80
CA LEU A 104 10.20 -7.11 1.86
C LEU A 104 10.37 -7.85 3.20
N ARG A 105 9.41 -8.69 3.58
CA ARG A 105 9.50 -9.46 4.82
C ARG A 105 10.67 -10.45 4.79
N ASP A 106 10.89 -11.08 3.65
CA ASP A 106 11.84 -12.18 3.53
C ASP A 106 13.28 -11.71 3.31
N ARG A 107 13.48 -10.47 2.84
CA ARG A 107 14.80 -9.92 2.46
C ARG A 107 15.31 -8.79 3.35
N LEU A 108 14.44 -8.03 4.02
CA LEU A 108 14.90 -7.01 4.96
C LEU A 108 15.34 -7.65 6.27
N THR A 109 16.44 -7.14 6.80
CA THR A 109 16.90 -7.39 8.15
C THR A 109 16.06 -6.60 9.17
N GLU A 110 16.11 -7.03 10.43
CA GLU A 110 15.47 -6.32 11.54
C GLU A 110 16.02 -4.89 11.72
N GLU A 111 17.29 -4.67 11.36
CA GLU A 111 17.92 -3.35 11.40
C GLU A 111 17.34 -2.42 10.34
N GLU A 112 17.23 -2.89 9.09
CA GLU A 112 16.62 -2.10 8.00
C GLU A 112 15.15 -1.79 8.25
N TRP A 113 14.40 -2.71 8.90
CA TRP A 113 13.03 -2.43 9.32
C TRP A 113 12.96 -1.34 10.40
N ARG A 114 13.91 -1.34 11.34
CA ARG A 114 13.99 -0.32 12.38
C ARG A 114 14.32 1.04 11.81
N GLU A 115 15.29 1.12 10.89
CA GLU A 115 15.68 2.35 10.19
C GLU A 115 14.51 2.90 9.35
N ALA A 116 13.78 2.03 8.64
CA ALA A 116 12.61 2.44 7.88
C ALA A 116 11.46 2.95 8.75
N SER A 117 11.42 2.57 10.03
CA SER A 117 10.45 3.02 11.04
C SER A 117 10.91 4.28 11.80
N ASP A 118 12.14 4.75 11.57
CA ASP A 118 12.73 5.82 12.36
C ASP A 118 12.12 7.19 11.97
N PRO A 119 11.61 7.98 12.95
CA PRO A 119 11.06 9.31 12.70
C PRO A 119 12.02 10.31 12.04
N GLU A 120 13.34 10.11 12.09
CA GLU A 120 14.29 10.97 11.36
C GLU A 120 14.14 10.87 9.83
N VAL A 121 13.68 9.72 9.31
CA VAL A 121 13.34 9.52 7.88
C VAL A 121 11.98 10.17 7.53
N MET A 122 11.11 10.38 8.52
CA MET A 122 9.77 10.97 8.33
C MET A 122 9.78 12.51 8.21
N THR A 123 10.89 13.19 8.54
CA THR A 123 10.95 14.66 8.67
C THR A 123 11.79 15.36 7.59
N ARG A 124 12.40 14.61 6.65
CA ARG A 124 13.23 15.15 5.55
C ARG A 124 12.55 15.15 4.18
#